data_AF-A0AAF5CYS1-F1
#
_entry.id   AF-A0AAF5CYS1-F1
#
_cell.length_a   1.000
_cell.length_b   1.000
_cell.length_c   1.000
_cell.angle_alpha   90.00
_cell.angle_beta   90.00
_cell.angle_gamma   90.00
#
_symmetry.space_group_name_H-M   'P 1'
#
loop_
_entity.id
_entity.type
_entity.pdbx_description
1 polymer ?
#
loop_
_entity_poly.entity_id
_entity_poly.type
_entity_poly.pdbx_seq_one_letter_code
_entity_poly.pdbx_strand_id
1 'polypeptide(L)'
;MLNFYSLIITNYIYPLPDDVLVHTFSMLSFKDLLNIRESCRKFYRLIDNNRYRLSIKNASRIVIESNKKWGRSTFSLRIDIIKPDLIKGINLKMFTKNDIENGNELSRSLNFFNIKNLSSLNIINCDSGRIFKSLKNCFKNVEQLNTVYIDRVGVNDFKDLQCLIENLGNIKHLEIRHICIGTSKEDDINKIYPCLELPSTTTLERLILTECEITKVLDNNLMKQLIINNKNLKVLEVFSSNDTFTKQLISDFLKVQELTKKIDYCDHNEVTLFLKGTCDIDETSASISQNITLFVHGKNLSKVKFGDLNKHICIFNFCGNCKQLHGWINIMFGSEDKYHTNDLSY
;
A
#
# COMPACT_ATOMS: atom_id res chain seq x y z
N MET A 1 -24.93 -9.15 30.30
CA MET A 1 -24.76 -10.47 29.64
C MET A 1 -25.37 -11.64 30.44
N LEU A 2 -26.11 -11.37 31.52
CA LEU A 2 -26.80 -12.39 32.30
C LEU A 2 -28.02 -12.91 31.51
N ASN A 3 -28.21 -14.23 31.48
CA ASN A 3 -29.34 -15.01 30.95
C ASN A 3 -29.40 -15.47 29.49
N PHE A 4 -28.56 -15.05 28.54
CA PHE A 4 -28.65 -15.66 27.20
C PHE A 4 -28.22 -17.14 27.22
N TYR A 5 -27.18 -17.47 28.00
CA TYR A 5 -26.76 -18.86 28.20
C TYR A 5 -27.77 -19.70 28.99
N SER A 6 -28.47 -19.13 29.99
CA SER A 6 -29.47 -19.89 30.74
C SER A 6 -30.72 -20.19 29.89
N LEU A 7 -31.10 -19.27 29.00
CA LEU A 7 -32.17 -19.48 28.03
C LEU A 7 -31.86 -20.62 27.04
N ILE A 8 -30.60 -20.81 26.63
CA ILE A 8 -30.21 -21.85 25.66
C ILE A 8 -30.31 -23.27 26.25
N ILE A 9 -30.08 -23.44 27.56
CA ILE A 9 -29.99 -24.78 28.17
C ILE A 9 -31.38 -25.37 28.46
N THR A 10 -32.42 -24.54 28.61
CA THR A 10 -33.78 -25.04 28.74
C THR A 10 -34.31 -25.44 27.36
N ASN A 11 -34.67 -26.72 27.16
CA ASN A 11 -35.22 -27.34 25.94
C ASN A 11 -36.52 -26.69 25.38
N TYR A 12 -36.89 -25.49 25.83
CA TYR A 12 -38.11 -24.76 25.52
C TYR A 12 -37.91 -23.52 24.65
N ILE A 13 -36.75 -23.34 24.02
CA ILE A 13 -36.69 -22.44 22.86
C ILE A 13 -37.41 -23.16 21.71
N TYR A 14 -38.74 -22.97 21.64
CA TYR A 14 -39.44 -22.90 20.36
C TYR A 14 -38.49 -22.15 19.42
N PRO A 15 -37.97 -22.77 18.36
CA PRO A 15 -36.84 -22.22 17.63
C PRO A 15 -37.24 -20.83 17.17
N LEU A 16 -36.68 -19.81 17.84
CA LEU A 16 -36.92 -18.43 17.48
C LEU A 16 -36.76 -18.35 15.96
N PRO A 17 -37.70 -17.70 15.25
CA PRO A 17 -37.58 -17.58 13.80
C PRO A 17 -36.18 -17.09 13.44
N ASP A 18 -35.61 -17.63 12.37
CA ASP A 18 -34.22 -17.39 12.02
C ASP A 18 -33.92 -15.89 11.88
N ASP A 19 -34.89 -15.08 11.44
CA ASP A 19 -34.79 -13.62 11.41
C ASP A 19 -34.63 -12.96 12.79
N VAL A 20 -35.31 -13.47 13.82
CA VAL A 20 -35.19 -12.97 15.20
C VAL A 20 -33.81 -13.29 15.76
N LEU A 21 -33.29 -14.50 15.48
CA LEU A 21 -31.93 -14.88 15.86
C LEU A 21 -30.90 -13.99 15.16
N VAL A 22 -31.02 -13.78 13.85
CA VAL A 22 -30.12 -12.92 13.08
C VAL A 22 -30.17 -11.48 13.57
N HIS A 23 -31.36 -10.94 13.86
CA HIS A 23 -31.49 -9.62 14.45
C HIS A 23 -30.81 -9.53 15.81
N THR A 24 -31.01 -10.53 16.68
CA THR A 24 -30.36 -10.61 17.99
C THR A 24 -28.84 -10.66 17.84
N PHE A 25 -28.33 -11.50 16.94
CA PHE A 25 -26.90 -11.63 16.66
C PHE A 25 -26.28 -10.33 16.15
N SER A 26 -27.03 -9.51 15.39
CA SER A 26 -26.55 -8.21 14.89
C SER A 26 -26.28 -7.18 15.99
N MET A 27 -26.85 -7.38 17.18
CA MET A 27 -26.66 -6.53 18.36
C MET A 27 -25.47 -6.95 19.23
N LEU A 28 -24.93 -8.14 18.99
CA LEU A 28 -23.87 -8.71 19.82
C LEU A 28 -22.51 -8.10 19.49
N SER A 29 -21.60 -8.14 20.46
CA SER A 29 -20.20 -7.84 20.17
C SER A 29 -19.61 -8.91 19.25
N PHE A 30 -18.57 -8.58 18.50
CA PHE A 30 -17.96 -9.56 17.60
C PHE A 30 -17.41 -10.79 18.34
N LYS A 31 -16.84 -10.58 19.53
CA LYS A 31 -16.40 -11.66 20.40
C LYS A 31 -17.54 -12.61 20.74
N ASP A 32 -18.70 -12.07 21.12
CA ASP A 32 -19.88 -12.88 21.45
C ASP A 32 -20.43 -13.57 20.21
N LEU A 33 -20.41 -12.91 19.05
CA LEU A 33 -20.82 -13.49 17.77
C LEU A 33 -19.95 -14.71 17.41
N LEU A 34 -18.63 -14.62 17.60
CA LEU A 34 -17.71 -15.74 17.39
C LEU A 34 -17.99 -16.89 18.36
N ASN A 35 -18.18 -16.60 19.66
CA ASN A 35 -18.50 -17.63 20.66
C ASN A 35 -19.82 -18.35 20.34
N ILE A 36 -20.85 -17.62 19.94
CA ILE A 36 -22.14 -18.21 19.56
C ILE A 36 -22.02 -19.06 18.29
N ARG A 37 -21.24 -18.60 17.31
CA ARG A 37 -20.98 -19.35 16.08
C ARG A 37 -20.37 -20.72 16.37
N GLU A 38 -19.51 -20.82 17.37
CA GLU A 38 -18.86 -22.07 17.78
C GLU A 38 -19.76 -22.96 18.64
N SER A 39 -20.81 -22.41 19.26
CA SER A 39 -21.67 -23.15 20.19
C SER A 39 -22.60 -24.19 19.53
N CYS A 40 -23.10 -23.95 18.31
CA CYS A 40 -23.90 -24.96 17.60
C CYS A 40 -23.94 -24.78 16.08
N ARG A 41 -24.19 -25.89 15.36
CA ARG A 41 -24.23 -25.92 13.88
C ARG A 41 -25.31 -25.03 13.27
N LYS A 42 -26.47 -24.88 13.94
CA LYS A 42 -27.55 -23.99 13.47
C LYS A 42 -27.09 -22.54 13.47
N PHE A 43 -26.53 -22.07 14.58
CA PHE A 43 -26.04 -20.69 14.70
C PHE A 43 -24.87 -20.42 13.77
N TYR A 44 -23.98 -21.40 13.59
CA TYR A 44 -22.95 -21.33 12.57
C TYR A 44 -23.56 -20.98 11.21
N ARG A 45 -24.53 -21.78 10.72
CA ARG A 45 -25.16 -21.58 9.42
C ARG A 45 -25.91 -20.26 9.33
N LEU A 46 -26.62 -19.86 10.39
CA LEU A 46 -27.33 -18.58 10.42
C LEU A 46 -26.40 -17.39 10.30
N ILE A 47 -25.30 -17.41 11.05
CA ILE A 47 -24.29 -16.36 11.01
C ILE A 47 -23.62 -16.34 9.62
N ASP A 48 -23.33 -17.51 9.06
CA ASP A 48 -22.68 -17.63 7.74
C ASP A 48 -23.55 -17.13 6.59
N ASN A 49 -24.83 -17.50 6.60
CA ASN A 49 -25.79 -17.12 5.56
C ASN A 49 -26.21 -15.64 5.67
N ASN A 50 -26.07 -15.02 6.84
CA ASN A 50 -26.49 -13.64 7.10
C ASN A 50 -25.32 -12.70 7.38
N ARG A 51 -24.09 -13.03 6.93
CA ARG A 51 -22.89 -12.20 7.16
C ARG A 51 -23.09 -10.73 6.78
N TYR A 52 -23.83 -10.41 5.71
CA TYR A 52 -24.08 -9.02 5.32
C TYR A 52 -24.90 -8.23 6.37
N ARG A 53 -25.86 -8.87 7.06
CA ARG A 53 -26.66 -8.27 8.16
C ARG A 53 -25.86 -8.17 9.45
N LEU A 54 -24.90 -9.08 9.64
CA LEU A 54 -24.04 -9.18 10.82
C LEU A 54 -22.68 -8.52 10.61
N SER A 55 -22.43 -7.95 9.43
CA SER A 55 -21.12 -7.45 9.04
C SER A 55 -20.72 -6.29 9.93
N ILE A 56 -19.51 -6.36 10.47
CA ILE A 56 -18.99 -5.25 11.25
C ILE A 56 -18.68 -4.12 10.30
N LYS A 57 -19.38 -3.01 10.47
CA LYS A 57 -19.17 -1.80 9.68
C LYS A 57 -17.89 -1.10 10.13
N ASN A 58 -17.32 -0.32 9.21
CA ASN A 58 -16.23 0.63 9.46
C ASN A 58 -14.85 0.01 9.78
N ALA A 59 -14.48 -1.07 9.10
CA ALA A 59 -13.07 -1.47 9.08
C ALA A 59 -12.26 -0.37 8.38
N SER A 60 -11.31 0.24 9.09
CA SER A 60 -10.50 1.36 8.58
C SER A 60 -9.10 0.93 8.17
N ARG A 61 -8.47 0.04 8.94
CA ARG A 61 -7.14 -0.48 8.66
C ARG A 61 -7.12 -1.99 8.77
N ILE A 62 -6.50 -2.65 7.81
CA ILE A 62 -6.22 -4.08 7.83
C ILE A 62 -4.71 -4.27 7.82
N VAL A 63 -4.21 -5.05 8.77
CA VAL A 63 -2.81 -5.50 8.79
C VAL A 63 -2.81 -7.02 8.72
N ILE A 64 -2.08 -7.54 7.74
CA ILE A 64 -1.87 -8.98 7.55
C ILE A 64 -0.38 -9.22 7.67
N GLU A 65 0.01 -10.06 8.61
CA GLU A 65 1.42 -10.34 8.88
C GLU A 65 1.66 -11.85 8.88
N SER A 66 2.70 -12.30 8.17
CA SER A 66 3.15 -13.69 8.21
C SER A 66 3.91 -13.97 9.51
N ASN A 67 3.53 -15.05 10.17
CA ASN A 67 4.17 -15.57 11.36
C ASN A 67 4.81 -16.92 11.04
N LYS A 68 6.14 -16.99 11.16
CA LYS A 68 6.88 -18.26 11.14
C LYS A 68 7.13 -18.71 12.56
N LYS A 69 6.36 -19.70 13.04
CA LYS A 69 6.56 -20.31 14.35
C LYS A 69 6.74 -21.81 14.15
N TRP A 70 7.79 -22.39 14.72
CA TRP A 70 8.02 -23.85 14.71
C TRP A 70 8.03 -24.48 13.31
N GLY A 71 8.59 -23.77 12.32
CA GLY A 71 8.63 -24.23 10.92
C GLY A 71 7.28 -24.18 10.18
N ARG A 72 6.20 -23.74 10.85
CA ARG A 72 4.89 -23.49 10.23
C ARG A 72 4.78 -22.01 9.87
N SER A 73 4.34 -21.75 8.64
CA SER A 73 3.98 -20.41 8.18
C SER A 73 2.47 -20.23 8.36
N THR A 74 2.09 -19.25 9.18
CA THR A 74 0.70 -18.85 9.42
C THR A 74 0.57 -17.35 9.21
N PHE A 75 -0.65 -16.83 9.20
CA PHE A 75 -0.91 -15.39 9.16
C PHE A 75 -1.54 -14.92 10.47
N SER A 76 -1.23 -13.69 10.85
CA SER A 76 -2.04 -12.90 11.76
C SER A 76 -2.79 -11.84 10.97
N LEU A 77 -4.03 -11.60 11.37
CA LEU A 77 -4.92 -10.60 10.83
C LEU A 77 -5.29 -9.66 11.96
N ARG A 78 -4.99 -8.38 11.79
CA ARG A 78 -5.43 -7.30 12.68
C ARG A 78 -6.31 -6.33 11.88
N ILE A 79 -7.47 -5.98 12.45
CA ILE A 79 -8.41 -5.06 11.82
C ILE A 79 -8.79 -3.99 12.83
N ASP A 80 -8.55 -2.74 12.47
CA ASP A 80 -8.99 -1.58 13.24
C ASP A 80 -10.38 -1.16 12.76
N ILE A 81 -11.26 -0.92 13.72
CA ILE A 81 -12.68 -0.68 13.51
C ILE A 81 -13.04 0.65 14.14
N ILE A 82 -13.48 1.60 13.32
CA ILE A 82 -13.90 2.93 13.77
C ILE A 82 -15.37 2.85 14.21
N LYS A 83 -15.62 3.01 15.51
CA LYS A 83 -16.98 3.16 16.02
C LYS A 83 -17.22 4.63 16.40
N PRO A 84 -18.14 5.34 15.74
CA PRO A 84 -18.59 6.63 16.24
C PRO A 84 -19.24 6.44 17.62
N ASP A 85 -18.76 7.20 18.59
CA ASP A 85 -19.25 7.30 19.96
C ASP A 85 -19.81 8.71 20.14
N LEU A 86 -21.10 8.82 20.42
CA LEU A 86 -21.80 10.10 20.53
C LEU A 86 -21.23 11.01 21.62
N ILE A 87 -20.57 10.45 22.63
CA ILE A 87 -20.08 11.19 23.80
C ILE A 87 -18.56 11.40 23.70
N LYS A 88 -17.82 10.38 23.24
CA LYS A 88 -16.34 10.38 23.25
C LYS A 88 -15.70 10.61 21.88
N GLY A 89 -16.48 10.85 20.83
CA GLY A 89 -15.97 11.03 19.48
C GLY A 89 -15.73 9.71 18.76
N ILE A 90 -14.48 9.35 18.46
CA ILE A 90 -14.15 8.12 17.73
C ILE A 90 -13.59 7.07 18.70
N ASN A 91 -14.25 5.92 18.79
CA ASN A 91 -13.75 4.77 19.54
C ASN A 91 -13.13 3.75 18.57
N LEU A 92 -11.83 3.52 18.70
CA LEU A 92 -11.10 2.51 17.94
C LEU A 92 -11.19 1.16 18.66
N LYS A 93 -11.79 0.18 17.99
CA LYS A 93 -11.75 -1.22 18.42
C LYS A 93 -10.82 -2.00 17.51
N MET A 94 -10.13 -2.97 18.08
CA MET A 94 -9.22 -3.84 17.34
C MET A 94 -9.75 -5.27 17.37
N PHE A 95 -9.81 -5.90 16.20
CA PHE A 95 -9.94 -7.34 16.06
C PHE A 95 -8.59 -7.93 15.71
N THR A 96 -8.23 -9.01 16.38
CA THR A 96 -7.01 -9.78 16.08
C THR A 96 -7.36 -11.24 15.96
N LYS A 97 -6.86 -11.88 14.90
CA LYS A 97 -6.87 -13.33 14.74
C LYS A 97 -5.48 -13.79 14.36
N ASN A 98 -4.93 -14.70 15.15
CA ASN A 98 -3.61 -15.28 14.92
C ASN A 98 -3.73 -16.68 14.32
N ASP A 99 -2.59 -17.24 13.92
CA ASP A 99 -2.43 -18.62 13.50
C ASP A 99 -3.37 -19.05 12.35
N ILE A 100 -3.68 -18.12 11.44
CA ILE A 100 -4.47 -18.40 10.23
C ILE A 100 -3.62 -19.26 9.30
N GLU A 101 -4.05 -20.49 9.02
CA GLU A 101 -3.18 -21.48 8.37
C GLU A 101 -3.05 -21.28 6.86
N ASN A 102 -4.07 -20.69 6.23
CA ASN A 102 -4.12 -20.60 4.78
C ASN A 102 -4.99 -19.43 4.29
N GLY A 103 -4.85 -19.14 3.00
CA GLY A 103 -5.59 -18.08 2.34
C GLY A 103 -7.11 -18.20 2.40
N ASN A 104 -7.66 -19.42 2.37
CA ASN A 104 -9.12 -19.62 2.45
C ASN A 104 -9.65 -19.22 3.82
N GLU A 105 -8.93 -19.56 4.89
CA GLU A 105 -9.26 -19.15 6.23
C GLU A 105 -9.13 -17.62 6.41
N LEU A 106 -8.10 -17.02 5.81
CA LEU A 106 -7.93 -15.57 5.80
C LEU A 106 -9.11 -14.86 5.13
N SER A 107 -9.50 -15.29 3.93
CA SER A 107 -10.65 -14.75 3.21
C SER A 107 -11.95 -14.90 4.01
N ARG A 108 -12.19 -16.07 4.61
CA ARG A 108 -13.36 -16.28 5.47
C ARG A 108 -13.38 -15.33 6.68
N SER A 109 -12.20 -15.03 7.24
CA SER A 109 -12.07 -14.13 8.38
C SER A 109 -12.35 -12.68 7.97
N LEU A 110 -11.85 -12.25 6.80
CA LEU A 110 -12.11 -10.91 6.23
C LEU A 110 -13.59 -10.70 5.87
N ASN A 111 -14.30 -11.74 5.44
CA ASN A 111 -15.71 -11.65 5.04
C ASN A 111 -16.70 -11.26 6.17
N PHE A 112 -16.25 -11.13 7.42
CA PHE A 112 -17.07 -10.59 8.51
C PHE A 112 -17.10 -9.06 8.56
N PHE A 113 -16.22 -8.40 7.79
CA PHE A 113 -16.00 -6.97 7.87
C PHE A 113 -16.48 -6.32 6.58
N ASN A 114 -17.19 -5.21 6.73
CA ASN A 114 -17.43 -4.33 5.60
C ASN A 114 -16.17 -3.49 5.36
N ILE A 115 -15.41 -3.86 4.35
CA ILE A 115 -14.15 -3.22 3.97
C ILE A 115 -14.31 -2.20 2.84
N LYS A 116 -15.54 -1.85 2.45
CA LYS A 116 -15.81 -0.91 1.34
C LYS A 116 -15.08 0.43 1.51
N ASN A 117 -15.02 0.92 2.75
CA ASN A 117 -14.41 2.19 3.14
C ASN A 117 -13.05 1.98 3.85
N LEU A 118 -12.33 0.92 3.51
CA LEU A 118 -11.02 0.64 4.08
C LEU A 118 -10.05 1.77 3.69
N SER A 119 -9.41 2.43 4.66
CA SER A 119 -8.45 3.48 4.39
C SER A 119 -7.03 2.97 4.20
N SER A 120 -6.65 1.86 4.84
CA SER A 120 -5.28 1.33 4.80
C SER A 120 -5.23 -0.19 4.79
N LEU A 121 -4.34 -0.74 3.95
CA LEU A 121 -4.00 -2.15 3.87
C LEU A 121 -2.48 -2.32 4.01
N ASN A 122 -2.05 -3.06 5.04
CA ASN A 122 -0.65 -3.36 5.29
C ASN A 122 -0.41 -4.88 5.21
N ILE A 123 0.53 -5.30 4.37
CA ILE A 123 0.93 -6.70 4.21
C ILE A 123 2.41 -6.81 4.61
N ILE A 124 2.68 -7.46 5.75
CA ILE A 124 3.98 -7.44 6.42
C ILE A 124 4.59 -8.83 6.45
N ASN A 125 5.89 -8.95 6.12
CA ASN A 125 6.65 -10.21 6.17
C ASN A 125 6.03 -11.38 5.38
N CYS A 126 5.08 -11.14 4.46
CA CYS A 126 4.38 -12.21 3.74
C CYS A 126 5.18 -12.72 2.54
N ASP A 127 6.09 -13.66 2.80
CA ASP A 127 6.91 -14.34 1.79
C ASP A 127 6.22 -15.56 1.14
N SER A 128 4.99 -15.87 1.55
CA SER A 128 4.21 -16.93 0.91
C SER A 128 3.48 -16.36 -0.31
N GLY A 129 3.93 -16.70 -1.52
CA GLY A 129 3.33 -16.20 -2.76
C GLY A 129 1.83 -16.39 -2.93
N ARG A 130 1.23 -17.28 -2.15
CA ARG A 130 -0.20 -17.56 -2.14
C ARG A 130 -1.05 -16.48 -1.45
N ILE A 131 -0.44 -15.52 -0.75
CA ILE A 131 -1.18 -14.51 0.00
C ILE A 131 -1.93 -13.56 -0.94
N PHE A 132 -1.23 -12.99 -1.93
CA PHE A 132 -1.82 -12.02 -2.87
C PHE A 132 -2.95 -12.66 -3.67
N LYS A 133 -2.78 -13.92 -4.09
CA LYS A 133 -3.83 -14.72 -4.74
C LYS A 133 -5.10 -14.84 -3.90
N SER A 134 -4.94 -15.03 -2.59
CA SER A 134 -6.06 -15.20 -1.66
C SER A 134 -6.75 -13.87 -1.36
N LEU A 135 -5.97 -12.79 -1.31
CA LEU A 135 -6.47 -11.44 -1.08
C LEU A 135 -7.16 -10.84 -2.30
N LYS A 136 -6.77 -11.24 -3.52
CA LYS A 136 -7.34 -10.77 -4.78
C LYS A 136 -8.87 -10.65 -4.74
N ASN A 137 -9.55 -11.69 -4.27
CA ASN A 137 -11.03 -11.72 -4.26
C ASN A 137 -11.65 -11.02 -3.06
N CYS A 138 -10.87 -10.78 -1.99
CA CYS A 138 -11.38 -10.16 -0.78
C CYS A 138 -11.64 -8.67 -0.99
N PHE A 139 -10.83 -7.99 -1.80
CA PHE A 139 -10.84 -6.53 -1.91
C PHE A 139 -11.55 -5.95 -3.14
N LYS A 140 -12.26 -6.77 -3.95
CA LYS A 140 -12.95 -6.32 -5.18
C LYS A 140 -13.95 -5.16 -5.01
N ASN A 141 -14.43 -4.94 -3.79
CA ASN A 141 -15.44 -3.92 -3.49
C ASN A 141 -14.86 -2.71 -2.74
N VAL A 142 -13.53 -2.58 -2.66
CA VAL A 142 -12.88 -1.42 -2.05
C VAL A 142 -12.83 -0.29 -3.09
N GLU A 143 -13.52 0.81 -2.81
CA GLU A 143 -13.62 1.92 -3.77
C GLU A 143 -12.37 2.80 -3.76
N GLN A 144 -11.82 3.08 -2.58
CA GLN A 144 -10.65 3.95 -2.42
C GLN A 144 -9.84 3.54 -1.18
N LEU A 145 -8.52 3.51 -1.34
CA LEU A 145 -7.52 3.30 -0.29
C LEU A 145 -6.59 4.50 -0.22
N ASN A 146 -6.36 5.00 0.99
CA ASN A 146 -5.36 6.03 1.19
C ASN A 146 -3.95 5.43 1.15
N THR A 147 -3.75 4.24 1.72
CA THR A 147 -2.41 3.64 1.80
C THR A 147 -2.44 2.13 1.61
N VAL A 148 -1.56 1.65 0.74
CA VAL A 148 -1.24 0.23 0.57
C VAL A 148 0.24 0.08 0.85
N TYR A 149 0.56 -0.66 1.91
CA TYR A 149 1.93 -0.96 2.32
C TYR A 149 2.20 -2.44 2.14
N ILE A 150 3.27 -2.79 1.43
CA ILE A 150 3.72 -4.15 1.21
C ILE A 150 5.19 -4.22 1.59
N ASP A 151 5.48 -4.95 2.65
CA ASP A 151 6.83 -5.04 3.18
C ASP A 151 7.78 -5.77 2.21
N ARG A 152 7.32 -6.92 1.69
CA ARG A 152 8.11 -7.79 0.80
C ARG A 152 7.25 -8.39 -0.29
N VAL A 153 7.81 -8.53 -1.49
CA VAL A 153 7.21 -9.28 -2.60
C VAL A 153 8.28 -10.05 -3.37
N GLY A 154 8.00 -11.31 -3.67
CA GLY A 154 8.82 -12.14 -4.54
C GLY A 154 8.49 -11.92 -6.02
N VAL A 155 9.46 -12.05 -6.92
CA VAL A 155 9.22 -12.03 -8.39
C VAL A 155 8.18 -13.05 -8.85
N ASN A 156 8.09 -14.18 -8.16
CA ASN A 156 7.10 -15.22 -8.45
C ASN A 156 5.66 -14.78 -8.14
N ASP A 157 5.49 -13.70 -7.39
CA ASP A 157 4.21 -13.22 -6.88
C ASP A 157 3.68 -12.04 -7.70
N PHE A 158 4.45 -11.52 -8.66
CA PHE A 158 4.11 -10.30 -9.40
C PHE A 158 2.73 -10.38 -10.06
N LYS A 159 2.39 -11.52 -10.66
CA LYS A 159 1.07 -11.70 -11.30
C LYS A 159 -0.07 -11.63 -10.28
N ASP A 160 0.11 -12.27 -9.12
CA ASP A 160 -0.91 -12.29 -8.07
C ASP A 160 -0.99 -10.92 -7.35
N LEU A 161 0.15 -10.23 -7.18
CA LEU A 161 0.22 -8.85 -6.70
C LEU A 161 -0.50 -7.90 -7.66
N GLN A 162 -0.19 -7.96 -8.96
CA GLN A 162 -0.84 -7.14 -10.00
C GLN A 162 -2.35 -7.32 -9.95
N CYS A 163 -2.81 -8.57 -9.92
CA CYS A 163 -4.22 -8.92 -9.78
C CYS A 163 -4.86 -8.39 -8.49
N LEU A 164 -4.11 -8.30 -7.39
CA LEU A 164 -4.58 -7.69 -6.16
C LEU A 164 -4.73 -6.17 -6.37
N ILE A 165 -3.67 -5.49 -6.83
CA ILE A 165 -3.66 -4.05 -7.05
C ILE A 165 -4.76 -3.61 -8.03
N GLU A 166 -5.04 -4.38 -9.08
CA GLU A 166 -6.15 -4.13 -10.02
C GLU A 166 -7.54 -4.15 -9.35
N ASN A 167 -7.68 -4.92 -8.27
CA ASN A 167 -8.93 -5.02 -7.51
C ASN A 167 -9.01 -4.05 -6.34
N LEU A 168 -7.88 -3.48 -5.92
CA LEU A 168 -7.89 -2.33 -5.04
C LEU A 168 -8.36 -1.15 -5.90
N GLY A 169 -9.39 -0.42 -5.47
CA GLY A 169 -9.86 0.75 -6.21
C GLY A 169 -8.80 1.87 -6.29
N ASN A 170 -9.20 3.12 -6.09
CA ASN A 170 -8.25 4.23 -6.16
C ASN A 170 -7.23 4.16 -5.00
N ILE A 171 -5.94 4.09 -5.29
CA ILE A 171 -4.86 4.08 -4.29
C ILE A 171 -4.16 5.43 -4.30
N LYS A 172 -4.09 6.12 -3.17
CA LYS A 172 -3.30 7.35 -3.05
C LYS A 172 -1.83 7.08 -2.80
N HIS A 173 -1.50 6.26 -1.80
CA HIS A 173 -0.11 5.95 -1.44
C HIS A 173 0.14 4.46 -1.62
N LEU A 174 1.11 4.10 -2.47
CA LEU A 174 1.56 2.72 -2.65
C LEU A 174 3.02 2.61 -2.25
N GLU A 175 3.32 1.68 -1.37
CA GLU A 175 4.66 1.43 -0.87
C GLU A 175 4.99 -0.05 -0.91
N ILE A 176 6.06 -0.41 -1.62
CA ILE A 176 6.60 -1.76 -1.71
C ILE A 176 8.08 -1.71 -1.33
N ARG A 177 8.42 -2.12 -0.11
CA ARG A 177 9.75 -1.90 0.49
C ARG A 177 10.82 -2.93 0.14
N HIS A 178 10.45 -4.08 -0.41
CA HIS A 178 11.46 -5.11 -0.69
C HIS A 178 10.99 -6.06 -1.79
N ILE A 179 11.27 -5.66 -3.02
CA ILE A 179 11.06 -6.45 -4.23
C ILE A 179 12.30 -7.28 -4.48
N CYS A 180 12.18 -8.61 -4.44
CA CYS A 180 13.35 -9.48 -4.58
C CYS A 180 13.01 -10.78 -5.31
N ILE A 181 14.01 -11.41 -5.93
CA ILE A 181 13.86 -12.74 -6.57
C ILE A 181 13.48 -13.83 -5.53
N GLY A 182 13.65 -13.55 -4.24
CA GLY A 182 13.57 -14.52 -3.16
C GLY A 182 14.93 -15.16 -2.94
N THR A 183 15.03 -16.11 -2.00
CA THR A 183 16.25 -16.91 -1.82
C THR A 183 16.40 -17.84 -3.01
N SER A 184 16.98 -17.34 -4.11
CA SER A 184 17.23 -18.18 -5.27
C SER A 184 18.31 -19.20 -4.91
N LYS A 185 18.13 -20.42 -5.40
CA LYS A 185 19.27 -21.31 -5.61
C LYS A 185 20.16 -20.64 -6.68
N GLU A 186 21.46 -20.85 -6.63
CA GLU A 186 22.46 -20.19 -7.49
C GLU A 186 22.17 -20.29 -9.01
N ASP A 187 21.30 -21.22 -9.41
CA ASP A 187 20.95 -21.52 -10.82
C ASP A 187 20.09 -20.43 -11.53
N ASP A 188 19.62 -19.40 -10.83
CA ASP A 188 18.61 -18.45 -11.35
C ASP A 188 19.18 -17.16 -11.99
N ILE A 189 20.51 -17.04 -12.15
CA ILE A 189 21.17 -15.83 -12.69
C ILE A 189 20.69 -15.48 -14.12
N ASN A 190 20.29 -16.47 -14.92
CA ASN A 190 19.87 -16.28 -16.31
C ASN A 190 18.35 -16.34 -16.53
N LYS A 191 17.55 -16.35 -15.45
CA LYS A 191 16.11 -16.46 -15.59
C LYS A 191 15.49 -15.12 -15.98
N ILE A 192 14.66 -15.13 -17.01
CA ILE A 192 13.82 -13.99 -17.36
C ILE A 192 12.70 -13.91 -16.32
N TYR A 193 12.72 -12.86 -15.52
CA TYR A 193 11.65 -12.59 -14.55
C TYR A 193 10.47 -11.91 -15.23
N PRO A 194 9.23 -12.17 -14.78
CA PRO A 194 8.10 -11.36 -15.20
C PRO A 194 8.38 -9.89 -14.83
N CYS A 195 8.02 -8.96 -15.72
CA CYS A 195 8.01 -7.55 -15.40
C CYS A 195 6.95 -7.27 -14.34
N LEU A 196 7.27 -6.39 -13.39
CA LEU A 196 6.26 -5.87 -12.47
C LEU A 196 5.36 -4.91 -13.26
N GLU A 197 4.05 -5.12 -13.24
CA GLU A 197 3.07 -4.23 -13.84
C GLU A 197 2.10 -3.72 -12.77
N LEU A 198 1.74 -2.43 -12.84
CA LEU A 198 0.80 -1.78 -11.92
C LEU A 198 -0.29 -1.00 -12.70
N PRO A 199 -1.07 -1.68 -13.57
CA PRO A 199 -1.83 -1.05 -14.66
C PRO A 199 -3.02 -0.17 -14.22
N SER A 200 -3.53 -0.33 -13.00
CA SER A 200 -4.74 0.36 -12.52
C SER A 200 -4.47 1.59 -11.65
N THR A 201 -3.21 1.95 -11.44
CA THR A 201 -2.86 3.05 -10.54
C THR A 201 -2.81 4.37 -11.32
N THR A 202 -3.89 5.16 -11.25
CA THR A 202 -3.99 6.51 -11.86
C THR A 202 -4.20 7.63 -10.84
N THR A 203 -4.30 7.27 -9.56
CA THR A 203 -4.65 8.16 -8.45
C THR A 203 -3.53 8.30 -7.41
N LEU A 204 -2.33 7.80 -7.70
CA LEU A 204 -1.19 7.87 -6.77
C LEU A 204 -0.76 9.33 -6.55
N GLU A 205 -0.62 9.68 -5.28
CA GLU A 205 0.01 10.90 -4.79
C GLU A 205 1.43 10.60 -4.26
N ARG A 206 1.66 9.38 -3.75
CA ARG A 206 2.98 8.89 -3.31
C ARG A 206 3.22 7.45 -3.77
N LEU A 207 4.41 7.19 -4.31
CA LEU A 207 4.86 5.86 -4.72
C LEU A 207 6.26 5.59 -4.15
N ILE A 208 6.43 4.47 -3.46
CA ILE A 208 7.72 4.00 -2.96
C ILE A 208 7.95 2.59 -3.48
N LEU A 209 9.04 2.37 -4.21
CA LEU A 209 9.46 1.05 -4.71
C LEU A 209 10.92 0.81 -4.35
N THR A 210 11.18 -0.25 -3.59
CA THR A 210 12.53 -0.62 -3.16
C THR A 210 12.80 -2.05 -3.61
N GLU A 211 13.75 -2.23 -4.52
CA GLU A 211 14.24 -3.56 -4.91
C GLU A 211 15.48 -3.96 -4.10
N CYS A 212 15.68 -5.26 -3.87
CA CYS A 212 16.88 -5.74 -3.20
C CYS A 212 18.11 -5.61 -4.13
N GLU A 213 19.31 -5.51 -3.57
CA GLU A 213 20.55 -5.22 -4.31
C GLU A 213 20.85 -6.20 -5.46
N ILE A 214 20.42 -7.46 -5.30
CA ILE A 214 20.63 -8.54 -6.27
C ILE A 214 19.58 -8.57 -7.39
N THR A 215 18.46 -7.84 -7.24
CA THR A 215 17.34 -7.86 -8.17
C THR A 215 17.32 -6.57 -8.99
N LYS A 216 17.13 -6.69 -10.31
CA LYS A 216 17.04 -5.57 -11.25
C LYS A 216 15.71 -5.66 -12.01
N VAL A 217 14.61 -5.59 -11.27
CA VAL A 217 13.24 -5.77 -11.80
C VAL A 217 12.54 -4.45 -12.04
N LEU A 218 12.98 -3.38 -11.38
CA LEU A 218 12.51 -2.04 -11.71
C LEU A 218 13.10 -1.64 -13.05
N ASP A 219 12.22 -1.31 -13.99
CA ASP A 219 12.59 -0.88 -15.33
C ASP A 219 11.98 0.48 -15.69
N ASN A 220 12.58 1.14 -16.67
CA ASN A 220 12.21 2.49 -17.07
C ASN A 220 10.80 2.57 -17.67
N ASN A 221 10.32 1.51 -18.33
CA ASN A 221 9.00 1.51 -18.95
C ASN A 221 7.91 1.50 -17.88
N LEU A 222 8.05 0.66 -16.84
CA LEU A 222 7.16 0.66 -15.68
C LEU A 222 7.10 2.05 -15.04
N MET A 223 8.26 2.63 -14.72
CA MET A 223 8.30 3.93 -14.05
C MET A 223 7.71 5.04 -14.92
N LYS A 224 8.04 5.07 -16.21
CA LYS A 224 7.48 6.05 -17.15
C LYS A 224 5.96 5.96 -17.24
N GLN A 225 5.41 4.74 -17.32
CA GLN A 225 3.96 4.53 -17.31
C GLN A 225 3.32 5.03 -16.01
N LEU A 226 3.93 4.70 -14.85
CA LEU A 226 3.45 5.15 -13.55
C LEU A 226 3.44 6.68 -13.43
N ILE A 227 4.50 7.36 -13.85
CA ILE A 227 4.57 8.83 -13.77
C ILE A 227 3.54 9.47 -14.72
N ILE A 228 3.40 8.97 -15.95
CA ILE A 228 2.44 9.51 -16.94
C ILE A 228 0.99 9.32 -16.48
N ASN A 229 0.68 8.15 -15.92
CA ASN A 229 -0.68 7.79 -15.52
C ASN A 229 -1.13 8.47 -14.22
N ASN A 230 -0.19 8.93 -13.38
CA ASN A 230 -0.47 9.54 -12.08
C ASN A 230 -0.11 11.03 -12.05
N LYS A 231 -0.97 11.87 -12.64
CA LYS A 231 -0.76 13.33 -12.73
C LYS A 231 -0.67 14.05 -11.39
N ASN A 232 -1.14 13.44 -10.32
CA ASN A 232 -1.09 13.97 -8.96
C ASN A 232 0.08 13.41 -8.14
N LEU A 233 1.00 12.66 -8.76
CA LEU A 233 2.16 12.07 -8.07
C LEU A 233 3.09 13.18 -7.58
N LYS A 234 3.11 13.37 -6.26
CA LYS A 234 3.94 14.38 -5.57
C LYS A 234 5.26 13.79 -5.10
N VAL A 235 5.27 12.53 -4.69
CA VAL A 235 6.45 11.88 -4.15
C VAL A 235 6.68 10.56 -4.86
N LEU A 236 7.84 10.43 -5.50
CA LEU A 236 8.34 9.19 -6.03
C LEU A 236 9.64 8.83 -5.32
N GLU A 237 9.67 7.68 -4.67
CA GLU A 237 10.85 7.16 -4.01
C GLU A 237 11.22 5.81 -4.60
N VAL A 238 12.47 5.69 -5.02
CA VAL A 238 12.99 4.49 -5.65
C VAL A 238 14.32 4.11 -5.04
N PHE A 239 14.42 2.86 -4.59
CA PHE A 239 15.69 2.25 -4.24
C PHE A 239 16.04 1.15 -5.23
N SER A 240 17.19 1.31 -5.89
CA SER A 240 17.72 0.38 -6.88
C SER A 240 19.25 0.40 -6.87
N SER A 241 19.88 -0.76 -7.08
CA SER A 241 21.32 -0.89 -7.32
C SER A 241 21.69 -0.74 -8.81
N ASN A 242 20.70 -0.45 -9.68
CA ASN A 242 20.91 -0.31 -11.11
C ASN A 242 21.12 1.17 -11.49
N ASP A 243 22.38 1.58 -11.59
CA ASP A 243 22.79 2.95 -11.91
C ASP A 243 22.23 3.44 -13.25
N THR A 244 22.21 2.57 -14.27
CA THR A 244 21.69 2.90 -15.61
C THR A 244 20.19 3.18 -15.55
N PHE A 245 19.44 2.36 -14.82
CA PHE A 245 18.02 2.61 -14.56
C PHE A 245 17.82 3.93 -13.80
N THR A 246 18.58 4.18 -12.74
CA THR A 246 18.47 5.41 -11.94
C THR A 246 18.73 6.67 -12.76
N LYS A 247 19.78 6.68 -13.60
CA LYS A 247 20.10 7.81 -14.49
C LYS A 247 18.99 8.07 -15.51
N GLN A 248 18.42 6.99 -16.08
CA GLN A 248 17.34 7.09 -17.05
C GLN A 248 16.03 7.56 -16.38
N LEU A 249 15.73 7.08 -15.18
CA LEU A 249 14.57 7.49 -14.38
C LEU A 249 14.57 8.99 -14.14
N ILE A 250 15.71 9.60 -13.80
CA ILE A 250 15.83 11.06 -13.63
C ILE A 250 15.46 11.79 -14.93
N SER A 251 16.02 11.34 -16.06
CA SER A 251 15.75 11.93 -17.37
C SER A 251 14.27 11.87 -17.74
N ASP A 252 13.65 10.70 -17.55
CA ASP A 252 12.24 10.48 -17.86
C ASP A 252 11.33 11.24 -16.90
N PHE A 253 11.66 11.30 -15.61
CA PHE A 253 10.93 12.09 -14.62
C PHE A 253 10.91 13.58 -15.01
N LEU A 254 12.07 14.17 -15.31
CA LEU A 254 12.16 15.58 -15.73
C LEU A 254 11.34 15.87 -16.99
N LYS A 255 11.41 14.98 -17.99
CA LYS A 255 10.63 15.12 -19.24
C LYS A 255 9.12 15.06 -19.00
N VAL A 256 8.65 14.15 -18.15
CA VAL A 256 7.20 14.05 -17.86
C VAL A 256 6.70 15.25 -17.07
N GLN A 257 7.48 15.75 -16.11
CA GLN A 257 7.12 16.97 -15.37
C GLN A 257 7.04 18.19 -16.30
N GLU A 258 7.87 18.26 -17.34
CA GLU A 258 7.78 19.31 -18.36
C GLU A 258 6.46 19.26 -19.14
N LEU A 259 6.03 18.07 -19.56
CA LEU A 259 4.82 17.88 -20.37
C LEU A 259 3.52 18.09 -19.60
N THR A 260 3.55 17.98 -18.27
CA THR A 260 2.36 18.08 -17.41
C THR A 260 2.06 19.50 -16.94
N LYS A 261 2.88 20.49 -17.32
CA LYS A 261 2.64 21.91 -16.98
C LYS A 261 1.29 22.38 -17.48
N LYS A 262 0.43 22.80 -16.54
CA LYS A 262 -0.82 23.51 -16.85
C LYS A 262 -0.47 24.97 -17.14
N ILE A 263 -0.80 25.43 -18.34
CA ILE A 263 -0.50 26.80 -18.79
C ILE A 263 -1.38 27.83 -18.06
N ASP A 264 -2.57 27.43 -17.61
CA ASP A 264 -3.63 28.39 -17.29
C ASP A 264 -3.79 28.73 -15.80
N TYR A 265 -3.09 28.05 -14.88
CA TYR A 265 -3.21 28.28 -13.44
C TYR A 265 -1.84 28.27 -12.74
N CYS A 266 -1.65 29.13 -11.71
CA CYS A 266 -0.48 29.08 -10.81
C CYS A 266 -0.52 27.74 -10.03
N ASP A 267 0.00 26.66 -10.63
CA ASP A 267 0.19 25.37 -9.99
C ASP A 267 1.64 25.29 -9.48
N HIS A 268 1.84 25.61 -8.20
CA HIS A 268 3.15 25.57 -7.53
C HIS A 268 3.34 24.26 -6.76
N ASN A 269 2.68 23.19 -7.18
CA ASN A 269 2.88 21.89 -6.57
C ASN A 269 4.30 21.41 -6.82
N GLU A 270 5.04 21.24 -5.73
CA GLU A 270 6.37 20.68 -5.73
C GLU A 270 6.28 19.15 -5.83
N VAL A 271 7.11 18.58 -6.71
CA VAL A 271 7.26 17.13 -6.84
C VAL A 271 8.66 16.71 -6.40
N THR A 272 8.74 15.59 -5.70
CA THR A 272 9.99 15.09 -5.13
C THR A 272 10.30 13.69 -5.66
N LEU A 273 11.52 13.52 -6.17
CA LEU A 273 12.12 12.25 -6.54
C LEU A 273 13.21 11.90 -5.52
N PHE A 274 12.96 10.88 -4.71
CA PHE A 274 13.95 10.30 -3.81
C PHE A 274 14.61 9.09 -4.48
N LEU A 275 15.93 9.11 -4.54
CA LEU A 275 16.74 8.03 -5.10
C LEU A 275 17.70 7.53 -4.04
N LYS A 276 17.57 6.24 -3.75
CA LYS A 276 18.50 5.54 -2.87
C LYS A 276 19.17 4.46 -3.71
N GLY A 277 20.48 4.32 -3.60
CA GLY A 277 21.23 3.34 -4.38
C GLY A 277 22.62 3.15 -3.82
N THR A 278 23.29 2.11 -4.29
CA THR A 278 24.69 1.78 -3.93
C THR A 278 25.71 2.57 -4.72
N CYS A 279 25.29 3.38 -5.69
CA CYS A 279 26.21 4.16 -6.51
C CYS A 279 27.16 4.94 -5.60
N ASP A 280 28.43 5.08 -6.00
CA ASP A 280 29.27 6.16 -5.49
C ASP A 280 28.52 7.47 -5.79
N ILE A 281 27.85 7.96 -4.74
CA ILE A 281 26.92 9.09 -4.79
C ILE A 281 27.64 10.31 -5.40
N ASP A 282 28.95 10.37 -5.25
CA ASP A 282 29.79 11.48 -5.69
C ASP A 282 29.94 11.54 -7.23
N GLU A 283 30.27 10.43 -7.90
CA GLU A 283 30.39 10.43 -9.37
C GLU A 283 29.01 10.60 -10.04
N THR A 284 28.01 9.93 -9.47
CA THR A 284 26.64 9.96 -10.00
C THR A 284 26.03 11.34 -9.84
N SER A 285 26.21 11.99 -8.68
CA SER A 285 25.66 13.33 -8.44
C SER A 285 26.27 14.38 -9.35
N ALA A 286 27.58 14.34 -9.64
CA ALA A 286 28.22 15.30 -10.56
C ALA A 286 27.70 15.16 -11.99
N SER A 287 27.66 13.92 -12.52
CA SER A 287 27.13 13.65 -13.86
C SER A 287 25.64 14.00 -13.98
N ILE A 288 24.85 13.68 -12.95
CA ILE A 288 23.43 14.05 -12.88
C ILE A 288 23.27 15.56 -12.83
N SER A 289 24.08 16.25 -12.03
CA SER A 289 24.06 17.71 -11.90
C SER A 289 24.33 18.38 -13.24
N GLN A 290 25.27 17.87 -14.03
CA GLN A 290 25.53 18.36 -15.38
C GLN A 290 24.33 18.16 -16.32
N ASN A 291 23.71 16.98 -16.31
CA ASN A 291 22.54 16.69 -17.13
C ASN A 291 21.33 17.56 -16.75
N ILE A 292 21.08 17.76 -15.45
CA ILE A 292 20.03 18.67 -14.95
C ILE A 292 20.35 20.11 -15.35
N THR A 293 21.60 20.51 -15.24
CA THR A 293 22.05 21.86 -15.62
C THR A 293 21.80 22.10 -17.10
N LEU A 294 22.13 21.15 -17.99
CA LEU A 294 21.86 21.23 -19.43
C LEU A 294 20.35 21.27 -19.71
N PHE A 295 19.57 20.41 -19.04
CA PHE A 295 18.11 20.43 -19.14
C PHE A 295 17.53 21.78 -18.76
N VAL A 296 18.03 22.41 -17.69
CA VAL A 296 17.58 23.72 -17.20
C VAL A 296 18.08 24.87 -18.07
N HIS A 297 19.33 24.87 -18.54
CA HIS A 297 19.86 25.95 -19.40
C HIS A 297 19.16 26.01 -20.76
N GLY A 298 18.65 24.88 -21.26
CA GLY A 298 17.77 24.87 -22.43
C GLY A 298 16.43 25.56 -22.20
N LYS A 299 16.12 25.99 -20.96
CA LYS A 299 14.85 26.58 -20.54
C LYS A 299 15.15 27.92 -19.84
N ASN A 300 14.87 29.03 -20.52
CA ASN A 300 15.24 30.40 -20.10
C ASN A 300 14.74 30.88 -18.72
N LEU A 301 14.05 30.05 -17.91
CA LEU A 301 13.28 30.48 -16.75
C LEU A 301 13.41 29.56 -15.51
N SER A 302 14.43 28.72 -15.44
CA SER A 302 14.68 27.85 -14.27
C SER A 302 16.01 28.13 -13.58
N LYS A 303 16.02 28.00 -12.24
CA LYS A 303 17.21 28.08 -11.40
C LYS A 303 17.43 26.74 -10.73
N VAL A 304 18.67 26.24 -10.72
CA VAL A 304 19.04 25.04 -9.96
C VAL A 304 19.78 25.46 -8.70
N LYS A 305 19.44 24.86 -7.56
CA LYS A 305 20.23 24.93 -6.34
C LYS A 305 20.67 23.53 -5.95
N PHE A 306 21.94 23.42 -5.58
CA PHE A 306 22.52 22.21 -5.01
C PHE A 306 22.61 22.39 -3.50
N GLY A 307 22.00 21.48 -2.74
CA GLY A 307 22.13 21.38 -1.30
C GLY A 307 23.32 20.52 -0.89
N ASP A 308 23.33 20.11 0.38
CA ASP A 308 24.43 19.40 1.04
C ASP A 308 25.07 18.33 0.16
N LEU A 309 26.35 18.53 -0.18
CA LEU A 309 27.20 17.56 -0.89
C LEU A 309 26.58 17.06 -2.22
N ASN A 310 25.83 17.90 -2.93
CA ASN A 310 25.10 17.52 -4.17
C ASN A 310 24.07 16.39 -3.96
N LYS A 311 23.70 16.07 -2.71
CA LYS A 311 22.68 15.07 -2.37
C LYS A 311 21.26 15.60 -2.48
N HIS A 312 21.10 16.90 -2.70
CA HIS A 312 19.81 17.54 -2.87
C HIS A 312 19.88 18.52 -4.04
N ILE A 313 18.99 18.38 -5.01
CA ILE A 313 18.89 19.26 -6.17
C ILE A 313 17.48 19.83 -6.19
N CYS A 314 17.37 21.14 -5.99
CA CYS A 314 16.11 21.87 -6.13
C CYS A 314 16.09 22.60 -7.47
N ILE A 315 15.10 22.30 -8.30
CA ILE A 315 14.83 23.02 -9.53
C ILE A 315 13.66 23.97 -9.27
N PHE A 316 13.92 25.25 -9.46
CA PHE A 316 12.92 26.31 -9.36
C PHE A 316 12.45 26.69 -10.75
N ASN A 317 11.15 26.95 -10.90
CA ASN A 317 10.55 27.44 -12.13
C ASN A 317 9.97 28.85 -11.90
N PHE A 318 10.22 29.77 -12.83
CA PHE A 318 9.59 31.08 -12.79
C PHE A 318 8.13 30.97 -13.24
N CYS A 319 7.23 31.50 -12.42
CA CYS A 319 5.82 31.58 -12.77
C CYS A 319 5.49 32.98 -13.29
N GLY A 320 5.06 33.08 -14.55
CA GLY A 320 4.73 34.36 -15.19
C GLY A 320 3.58 35.11 -14.51
N ASN A 321 2.59 34.37 -14.00
CA ASN A 321 1.45 34.93 -13.30
C ASN A 321 1.84 35.47 -11.92
N CYS A 322 2.62 34.68 -11.17
CA CYS A 322 3.00 35.01 -9.81
C CYS A 322 4.28 35.89 -9.75
N LYS A 323 4.97 36.10 -10.89
CA LYS A 323 6.22 36.86 -11.06
C LYS A 323 7.34 36.46 -10.08
N GLN A 324 7.36 35.20 -9.66
CA GLN A 324 8.29 34.66 -8.65
C GLN A 324 8.81 33.28 -9.07
N LEU A 325 9.94 32.88 -8.48
CA LEU A 325 10.47 31.52 -8.59
C LEU A 325 9.79 30.63 -7.54
N HIS A 326 9.20 29.53 -7.98
CA HIS A 326 8.61 28.51 -7.10
C HIS A 326 9.43 27.22 -7.19
N GLY A 327 9.51 26.49 -6.07
CA GLY A 327 10.02 25.11 -6.07
C GLY A 327 9.17 24.29 -7.01
N TRP A 328 9.81 23.57 -7.92
CA TRP A 328 9.12 22.76 -8.93
C TRP A 328 9.46 21.29 -8.76
N ILE A 329 10.75 20.97 -8.75
CA ILE A 329 11.24 19.59 -8.66
C ILE A 329 12.34 19.51 -7.61
N ASN A 330 12.19 18.59 -6.66
CA ASN A 330 13.27 18.18 -5.77
C ASN A 330 13.78 16.80 -6.17
N ILE A 331 15.09 16.65 -6.23
CA ILE A 331 15.74 15.35 -6.41
C ILE A 331 16.67 15.16 -5.22
N MET A 332 16.45 14.10 -4.45
CA MET A 332 17.19 13.79 -3.23
C MET A 332 17.88 12.44 -3.33
N PHE A 333 19.15 12.38 -2.93
CA PHE A 333 19.99 11.19 -2.94
C PHE A 333 20.32 10.76 -1.51
N GLY A 334 20.08 9.48 -1.17
CA GLY A 334 20.52 8.88 0.10
C GLY A 334 19.42 8.24 0.94
N SER A 335 19.77 7.80 2.16
CA SER A 335 18.84 7.14 3.08
C SER A 335 17.94 8.14 3.84
N GLU A 336 16.65 7.82 3.94
CA GLU A 336 15.62 8.61 4.62
C GLU A 336 15.84 8.83 6.12
N ASP A 337 16.74 8.08 6.79
CA ASP A 337 16.88 8.10 8.26
C ASP A 337 17.08 9.52 8.83
N LYS A 338 17.48 10.50 8.00
CA LYS A 338 17.61 11.90 8.41
C LYS A 338 16.41 12.82 8.10
N TYR A 339 15.49 12.45 7.22
CA TYR A 339 14.46 13.39 6.71
C TYR A 339 13.05 13.13 7.24
N HIS A 340 12.73 11.92 7.69
CA HIS A 340 11.37 11.58 8.16
C HIS A 340 11.18 11.58 9.69
N THR A 341 12.22 11.86 10.48
CA THR A 341 12.09 11.92 11.94
C THR A 341 11.18 13.04 12.44
N ASN A 342 10.74 13.97 11.58
CA ASN A 342 10.04 15.16 12.07
C ASN A 342 8.52 15.16 12.07
N ASP A 343 7.71 14.31 11.38
CA ASP A 343 6.24 14.52 11.48
C ASP A 343 5.26 13.41 11.03
N LEU A 344 5.64 12.14 10.80
CA LEU A 344 4.65 11.11 10.42
C LEU A 344 4.88 9.75 11.11
N SER A 345 4.20 9.55 12.24
CA SER A 345 3.91 8.23 12.79
C SER A 345 2.80 7.55 11.97
N TYR A 346 3.04 6.34 11.46
CA TYR A 346 2.04 5.48 10.77
C TYR A 346 1.18 4.63 11.72
#